data_AF-A0A1F4QIF7-F1
#
_entry.id   AF-A0A1F4QIF7-F1
#
_cell.length_a   1.000
_cell.length_b   1.000
_cell.length_c   1.000
_cell.angle_alpha   90.00
_cell.angle_beta   90.00
_cell.angle_gamma   90.00
#
_symmetry.space_group_name_H-M   'P 1'
#
loop_
_entity.id
_entity.type
_entity.pdbx_description
1 polymer ?
#
loop_
_entity_poly.entity_id
_entity_poly.type
_entity_poly.pdbx_seq_one_letter_code
_entity_poly.pdbx_strand_id
1 'polypeptide(L)' 'MNCTVGCGQLAVVEGGRIINIEGDPDSPINQGALCNKGNADIQIVYNERRPMRAWNHYHHL' A
#
# COMPACT_ATOMS: atom_id res chain seq x y z
N MET A 1 0.83 -2.80 4.51
CA MET A 1 0.69 -3.95 5.45
C MET A 1 -0.72 -4.52 5.35
N ASN A 2 -0.94 -5.38 4.36
CA ASN A 2 -2.26 -5.90 3.99
C ASN A 2 -2.65 -7.24 4.68
N CYS A 3 -1.78 -7.79 5.55
CA CYS A 3 -2.04 -8.93 6.45
C CYS A 3 -0.96 -9.04 7.55
N THR A 4 -1.11 -9.99 8.48
CA THR A 4 -0.22 -10.18 9.65
C THR A 4 1.13 -10.82 9.32
N VAL A 5 1.36 -11.29 8.09
CA VAL A 5 2.62 -11.95 7.72
C VAL A 5 3.81 -11.00 7.81
N GLY A 6 3.62 -9.70 7.51
CA GLY A 6 4.67 -8.70 7.64
C GLY A 6 5.73 -8.73 6.53
N CYS A 7 5.32 -8.98 5.28
CA CYS A 7 6.22 -8.96 4.11
C CYS A 7 6.94 -7.62 3.96
N GLY A 8 8.23 -7.66 3.62
CA GLY A 8 9.00 -6.50 3.17
C GLY A 8 8.64 -6.13 1.73
N GLN A 9 8.58 -4.83 1.45
CA GLN A 9 8.16 -4.26 0.16
C GLN A 9 9.13 -3.15 -0.25
N LEU A 10 9.43 -3.08 -1.54
CA LEU A 10 10.16 -1.98 -2.17
C LEU A 10 9.18 -1.18 -3.02
N ALA A 11 9.16 0.15 -2.85
CA ALA A 11 8.35 1.05 -3.64
C ALA A 11 9.23 1.80 -4.65
N VAL A 12 8.90 1.67 -5.94
CA VAL A 12 9.57 2.42 -6.99
C VAL A 12 8.87 3.76 -7.15
N VAL A 13 9.62 4.86 -7.03
CA VAL A 13 9.08 6.23 -7.04
C VAL A 13 9.68 7.02 -8.20
N GLU A 14 8.80 7.60 -9.02
CA GLU A 14 9.16 8.52 -10.10
C GLU A 14 8.28 9.77 -10.03
N GLY A 15 8.88 10.95 -10.18
CA GLY A 15 8.14 12.22 -10.12
C GLY A 15 7.34 12.42 -8.83
N GLY A 16 7.80 11.84 -7.71
CA GLY A 16 7.11 11.89 -6.42
C GLY A 16 5.88 10.97 -6.32
N ARG A 17 5.68 10.06 -7.27
CA ARG A 17 4.60 9.06 -7.26
C ARG A 17 5.16 7.64 -7.27
N ILE A 18 4.52 6.77 -6.51
CA ILE A 18 4.79 5.33 -6.56
C ILE A 18 4.27 4.83 -7.90
N ILE A 19 5.11 4.18 -8.69
CA ILE A 19 4.73 3.60 -9.99
C ILE A 19 4.69 2.07 -9.95
N ASN A 20 5.40 1.45 -9.00
CA ASN A 20 5.44 0.00 -8.83
C ASN A 20 5.73 -0.36 -7.37
N ILE A 21 5.33 -1.58 -6.98
CA ILE A 21 5.63 -2.19 -5.68
C ILE A 21 6.09 -3.62 -5.94
N GLU A 22 7.24 -3.99 -5.37
CA GLU A 22 7.79 -5.34 -5.44
C GLU A 22 8.12 -5.84 -4.03
N GLY A 23 8.32 -7.14 -3.88
CA GLY A 23 8.78 -7.69 -2.61
C GLY A 23 10.25 -7.38 -2.40
N ASP A 24 10.64 -7.09 -1.17
CA ASP A 24 12.04 -6.88 -0.81
C ASP A 24 12.79 -8.24 -0.80
N PRO A 25 13.79 -8.46 -1.67
CA PRO A 25 14.59 -9.68 -1.67
C PRO A 25 15.34 -9.91 -0.36
N ASP A 26 15.71 -8.84 0.36
CA ASP A 26 16.47 -8.90 1.60
C ASP A 26 15.57 -9.17 2.82
N SER A 27 14.25 -9.15 2.63
CA SER A 27 13.31 -9.42 3.70
C SER A 27 13.38 -10.89 4.14
N PRO A 28 13.60 -11.17 5.45
CA PRO A 28 13.66 -12.53 5.96
C PRO A 28 12.30 -13.25 5.90
N ILE A 29 11.20 -12.50 5.71
CA ILE A 29 9.84 -13.02 5.74
C ILE A 29 9.39 -13.54 4.38
N ASN A 30 9.70 -12.81 3.31
CA ASN A 30 9.13 -13.09 1.99
C ASN A 30 10.17 -13.20 0.87
N GLN A 31 11.45 -12.86 1.10
CA GLN A 31 12.54 -13.09 0.14
C GLN A 31 12.20 -12.62 -1.29
N GLY A 32 11.56 -11.45 -1.41
CA GLY A 32 11.14 -10.88 -2.69
C GLY A 32 9.75 -11.28 -3.19
N ALA A 33 9.11 -12.29 -2.61
CA ALA A 33 7.77 -12.72 -3.04
C ALA A 33 6.66 -11.83 -2.47
N LEU A 34 5.67 -11.50 -3.30
CA LEU A 34 4.41 -10.87 -2.85
C LEU A 34 3.21 -11.62 -3.41
N CYS A 35 2.16 -11.74 -2.60
CA CYS A 35 0.85 -12.14 -3.09
C CYS A 35 0.18 -10.99 -3.86
N ASN A 36 -0.90 -11.29 -4.58
CA ASN A 36 -1.69 -10.30 -5.31
C ASN A 36 -2.13 -9.09 -4.46
N LYS A 37 -2.41 -9.29 -3.16
CA LYS A 37 -2.76 -8.18 -2.25
C LYS A 37 -1.61 -7.21 -2.02
N GLY A 38 -0.38 -7.73 -1.85
CA GLY A 38 0.81 -6.90 -1.63
C GLY A 38 1.21 -6.12 -2.88
N ASN A 39 1.15 -6.77 -4.05
CA ASN A 39 1.41 -6.10 -5.33
C ASN A 39 0.37 -4.99 -5.62
N ALA A 40 -0.86 -5.13 -5.12
CA ALA A 40 -1.94 -4.16 -5.31
C ALA A 40 -1.95 -3.01 -4.29
N ASP A 41 -1.01 -2.92 -3.35
CA ASP A 41 -1.02 -1.89 -2.28
C ASP A 41 -1.02 -0.45 -2.84
N ILE A 42 -0.47 -0.23 -4.05
CA ILE A 42 -0.51 1.04 -4.76
C ILE A 42 -1.95 1.57 -4.98
N GLN A 43 -2.91 0.66 -5.17
CA GLN A 43 -4.32 1.00 -5.37
C GLN A 43 -4.97 1.56 -4.10
N ILE A 44 -4.43 1.26 -2.91
CA ILE A 44 -4.90 1.83 -1.65
C ILE A 44 -4.46 3.29 -1.54
N VAL A 45 -3.22 3.58 -1.93
CA VAL A 45 -2.64 4.93 -1.86
C VAL A 45 -3.37 5.89 -2.80
N TYR A 46 -3.65 5.43 -4.04
CA TYR A 46 -4.25 6.23 -5.11
C TYR A 46 -5.73 5.95 -5.36
N ASN A 47 -6.43 5.32 -4.41
CA ASN A 47 -7.87 5.15 -4.51
C ASN A 47 -8.58 6.51 -4.56
N GLU A 48 -9.37 6.78 -5.60
CA GLU A 48 -10.14 8.04 -5.73
C GLU A 48 -11.12 8.27 -4.58
N ARG A 49 -11.55 7.21 -3.90
CA ARG A 49 -12.47 7.26 -2.76
C ARG A 49 -11.75 7.38 -1.42
N ARG A 50 -10.42 7.46 -1.40
CA ARG A 50 -9.65 7.57 -0.15
C ARG A 50 -10.03 8.87 0.57
N PRO A 51 -10.57 8.82 1.80
CA PRO A 51 -10.92 10.03 2.53
C PRO A 51 -9.64 10.80 2.91
N MET A 52 -9.57 12.06 2.49
CA MET A 52 -8.44 12.95 2.78
C MET A 52 -8.65 13.79 4.04
N ARG A 53 -9.84 13.69 4.65
CA ARG A 53 -10.23 14.38 5.88
C ARG A 53 -10.98 13.44 6.79
N ALA A 54 -10.89 13.70 8.10
CA ALA A 54 -11.69 12.99 9.09
C ALA A 54 -13.17 13.13 8.77
N TRP A 55 -13.90 12.03 8.90
CA TRP A 55 -15.34 12.01 8.69
C TRP A 55 -16.01 12.35 10.01
N ASN A 56 -16.60 13.55 10.10
CA ASN A 56 -17.39 13.96 11.26
C ASN A 56 -18.85 13.58 11.00
N HIS A 57 -19.36 12.62 11.77
CA HIS A 57 -20.73 12.10 11.70
C HIS A 57 -21.82 13.17 11.90
N TYR A 58 -21.47 14.35 12.43
CA TYR A 58 -22.40 15.43 12.75
C TYR A 58 -22.79 16.35 11.59
N HIS A 59 -22.32 16.12 10.36
CA HIS A 59 -22.66 16.98 9.20
C HIS A 59 -23.99 16.64 8.49
N HIS A 60 -24.83 15.78 9.09
CA HIS A 60 -26.15 15.41 8.59
C HIS A 60 -27.31 15.92 9.45
N LEU A 61 -27.03 16.85 10.38
CA LEU A 61 -28.03 17.66 11.08
C LEU A 61 -27.87 19.14 10.67
#